data_AF-A0AA88H7E7-F1
#
_entry.id   AF-A0AA88H7E7-F1
#
_cell.length_a   1.000
_cell.length_b   1.000
_cell.length_c   1.000
_cell.angle_alpha   90.00
_cell.angle_beta   90.00
_cell.angle_gamma   90.00
#
_symmetry.space_group_name_H-M   'P 1'
#
loop_
_entity.id
_entity.type
_entity.pdbx_description
1 polymer ?
#
loop_
_entity_poly.entity_id
_entity_poly.type
_entity_poly.pdbx_seq_one_letter_code
_entity_poly.pdbx_strand_id
1 'polypeptide(L)'
;MVYANERIRQHQNEQDLLNGYTSEWSRFWTQCCYLQLPFNGLDSVLQTLSRQRNINAPEEEPVPSGMGKRLLVSIWNKSIFSSIRVELLDEALGLVNKERCNEKINSSQFIAVKESYVNLCLNTRDKLQLYIDHFEKAYIDSTRSFYLRQAGSYLLEHGREEYIKYAYTKLNEEEQRASKYLEPVSQKKLQNCCLDVLVRPFKETISSECQYLSSYSKTEGHRLLFLVACREPGGTVQMLLDLEQQMFKSGHLHIMENANNINQDPEKFVNLLVFIFHRFSQLVNETFNGNPRFLAARDEAFKKVVNDIDVFTLDIPSSRGATTRLPELRCPELLADYFDKLLRKTRLRKRLTSDEIDSRLKDALLILKYIQNKDVLYGLL
;
A
#
# COMPACT_ATOMS: atom_id res chain seq x y z
N MET A 1 -20.64 27.87 -30.06
CA MET A 1 -20.19 26.60 -30.68
C MET A 1 -19.26 26.85 -31.86
N VAL A 2 -19.71 27.49 -32.96
CA VAL A 2 -18.83 27.83 -34.11
C VAL A 2 -17.66 28.74 -33.70
N TYR A 3 -17.94 29.86 -33.02
CA TYR A 3 -16.90 30.74 -32.48
C TYR A 3 -16.01 30.10 -31.39
N ALA A 4 -16.49 29.07 -30.69
CA ALA A 4 -15.69 28.36 -29.69
C ALA A 4 -14.70 27.41 -30.40
N ASN A 5 -15.15 26.72 -31.46
CA ASN A 5 -14.30 25.87 -32.29
C ASN A 5 -13.24 26.71 -33.03
N GLU A 6 -13.61 27.88 -33.55
CA GLU A 6 -12.65 28.81 -34.17
C GLU A 6 -11.61 29.33 -33.16
N ARG A 7 -12.03 29.71 -31.95
CA ARG A 7 -11.09 30.14 -30.90
C ARG A 7 -10.17 29.02 -30.45
N ILE A 8 -10.68 27.80 -30.26
CA ILE A 8 -9.84 26.65 -29.89
C ILE A 8 -8.82 26.34 -31.01
N ARG A 9 -9.24 26.42 -32.28
CA ARG A 9 -8.36 26.20 -33.45
C ARG A 9 -7.39 27.35 -33.76
N GLN A 10 -7.67 28.57 -33.28
CA GLN A 10 -6.76 29.71 -33.45
C GLN A 10 -5.51 29.64 -32.56
N HIS A 11 -5.55 28.83 -31.50
CA HIS A 11 -4.40 28.61 -30.63
C HIS A 11 -3.54 27.48 -31.20
N GLN A 12 -2.50 27.85 -31.96
CA GLN A 12 -1.54 26.92 -32.58
C GLN A 12 -0.49 26.34 -31.61
N ASN A 13 -0.41 26.85 -30.37
CA ASN A 13 0.48 26.29 -29.35
C ASN A 13 -0.26 25.27 -28.47
N GLU A 14 0.41 24.17 -28.17
CA GLU A 14 -0.02 23.06 -27.31
C GLU A 14 -0.58 23.52 -25.94
N GLN A 15 0.10 24.46 -25.26
CA GLN A 15 -0.37 25.01 -23.98
C GLN A 15 -1.56 25.97 -24.12
N ASP A 16 -1.67 26.64 -25.26
CA ASP A 16 -2.75 27.59 -25.53
C ASP A 16 -4.04 26.84 -25.90
N LEU A 17 -3.92 25.67 -26.53
CA LEU A 17 -5.03 24.77 -26.83
C LEU A 17 -5.71 24.29 -25.54
N LEU A 18 -4.93 23.82 -24.56
CA LEU A 18 -5.47 23.31 -23.30
C LEU A 18 -6.14 24.43 -22.48
N ASN A 19 -5.54 25.62 -22.44
CA ASN A 19 -6.10 26.81 -21.80
C ASN A 19 -7.41 27.26 -22.46
N GLY A 20 -7.40 27.39 -23.79
CA GLY A 20 -8.57 27.76 -24.58
C GLY A 20 -9.70 26.75 -24.42
N TYR A 21 -9.39 25.44 -24.48
CA TYR A 21 -10.37 24.38 -24.25
C TYR A 21 -10.95 24.42 -22.84
N THR A 22 -10.12 24.56 -21.80
CA THR A 22 -10.59 24.59 -20.40
C THR A 22 -11.53 25.76 -20.13
N SER A 23 -11.22 26.95 -20.66
CA SER A 23 -12.07 28.13 -20.54
C SER A 23 -13.41 27.95 -21.26
N GLU A 24 -13.37 27.43 -22.49
CA GLU A 24 -14.58 27.23 -23.29
C GLU A 24 -15.44 26.07 -22.77
N TRP A 25 -14.81 25.00 -22.25
CA TRP A 25 -15.49 23.88 -21.61
C TRP A 25 -16.19 24.30 -20.33
N SER A 26 -15.51 25.03 -19.43
CA SER A 26 -16.13 25.51 -18.19
C SER A 26 -17.31 26.43 -18.48
N ARG A 27 -17.17 27.36 -19.43
CA ARG A 27 -18.27 28.23 -19.88
C ARG A 27 -19.45 27.42 -20.45
N PHE A 28 -19.17 26.45 -21.31
CA PHE A 28 -20.19 25.58 -21.90
C PHE A 28 -20.91 24.75 -20.83
N TRP A 29 -20.18 24.18 -19.88
CA TRP A 29 -20.74 23.36 -18.82
C TRP A 29 -21.64 24.18 -17.88
N THR A 30 -21.18 25.36 -17.48
CA THR A 30 -21.98 26.32 -16.71
C THR A 30 -23.25 26.70 -17.46
N GLN A 31 -23.16 27.00 -18.75
CA GLN A 31 -24.32 27.29 -19.59
C GLN A 31 -25.28 26.10 -19.70
N CYS A 32 -24.76 24.88 -19.83
CA CYS A 32 -25.58 23.67 -19.84
C CYS A 32 -26.36 23.49 -18.52
N CYS A 33 -25.74 23.79 -17.37
CA CYS A 33 -26.41 23.72 -16.07
C CYS A 33 -27.52 24.77 -15.93
N TYR A 34 -27.28 26.02 -16.37
CA TYR A 34 -28.29 27.07 -16.31
C TYR A 34 -29.43 26.86 -17.31
N LEU A 35 -29.13 26.36 -18.51
CA LEU A 35 -30.14 26.04 -19.52
C LEU A 35 -31.05 24.89 -19.10
N GLN A 36 -30.70 24.06 -18.11
CA GLN A 36 -31.64 23.05 -17.61
C GLN A 36 -32.74 23.65 -16.74
N LEU A 37 -32.47 24.74 -16.00
CA LEU A 37 -33.41 25.32 -15.04
C LEU A 37 -34.77 25.71 -15.66
N PRO A 38 -34.85 26.41 -16.81
CA PRO A 38 -36.14 26.74 -17.43
C PRO A 38 -36.78 25.57 -18.19
N PHE A 39 -36.00 24.55 -18.59
CA PHE A 39 -36.49 23.41 -19.37
C PHE A 39 -36.89 22.20 -18.51
N ASN A 40 -36.63 22.22 -17.21
CA ASN A 40 -37.06 21.17 -16.27
C ASN A 40 -38.59 20.95 -16.28
N GLY A 41 -39.37 22.02 -16.48
CA GLY A 41 -40.82 21.93 -16.63
C GLY A 41 -41.26 21.30 -17.95
N LEU A 42 -40.49 21.46 -19.02
CA LEU A 42 -40.74 20.80 -20.31
C LEU A 42 -40.34 19.33 -20.27
N ASP A 43 -39.23 19.00 -19.60
CA ASP A 43 -38.80 17.62 -19.40
C ASP A 43 -39.82 16.82 -18.57
N SER A 44 -40.44 17.42 -17.54
CA SER A 44 -41.48 16.76 -16.74
C SER A 44 -42.78 16.53 -17.53
N VAL A 45 -43.17 17.50 -18.38
CA VAL A 45 -44.33 17.37 -19.27
C VAL A 45 -44.08 16.30 -20.34
N LEU A 46 -42.90 16.28 -20.96
CA LEU A 46 -42.52 15.27 -21.95
C LEU A 46 -42.46 13.86 -21.33
N GLN A 47 -41.96 13.72 -20.11
CA GLN A 47 -42.01 12.45 -19.38
C GLN A 47 -43.45 12.00 -19.10
N THR A 48 -44.32 12.92 -18.69
CA THR A 48 -45.74 12.63 -18.43
C THR A 48 -46.46 12.20 -19.70
N LEU A 49 -46.23 12.89 -20.82
CA LEU A 49 -46.79 12.55 -22.13
C LEU A 49 -46.25 11.21 -22.67
N SER A 50 -44.97 10.90 -22.44
CA SER A 50 -44.40 9.60 -22.82
C SER A 50 -45.01 8.44 -22.02
N ARG A 51 -45.27 8.63 -20.72
CA ARG A 51 -45.96 7.65 -19.86
C ARG A 51 -47.41 7.43 -20.27
N GLN A 52 -48.12 8.48 -20.68
CA GLN A 52 -49.52 8.37 -21.13
C GLN A 52 -49.66 7.63 -22.47
N ARG A 53 -48.62 7.62 -23.31
CA ARG A 53 -48.65 6.94 -24.62
C ARG A 53 -48.28 5.46 -24.55
N ASN A 54 -47.73 4.98 -23.42
CA ASN A 54 -47.13 3.65 -23.26
C ASN A 54 -47.96 2.64 -22.45
N ILE A 55 -49.29 2.69 -22.53
CA ILE A 55 -50.16 1.74 -21.80
C ILE A 55 -50.06 0.30 -22.38
N ASN A 56 -49.58 0.10 -23.61
CA ASN A 56 -49.57 -1.20 -24.30
C ASN A 56 -48.21 -1.64 -24.92
N ALA A 57 -47.07 -1.07 -24.52
CA ALA A 57 -45.75 -1.47 -25.06
C ALA A 57 -44.88 -2.15 -23.99
N PRO A 58 -44.08 -3.18 -24.34
CA PRO A 58 -43.17 -3.84 -23.39
C PRO A 58 -42.13 -2.84 -22.89
N GLU A 59 -41.69 -3.00 -21.64
CA GLU A 59 -40.79 -2.13 -20.88
C GLU A 59 -39.56 -1.65 -21.69
N GLU A 60 -39.68 -0.53 -22.41
CA GLU A 60 -38.54 0.23 -22.92
C GLU A 60 -38.13 1.31 -21.90
N GLU A 61 -36.81 1.45 -21.73
CA GLU A 61 -36.16 2.29 -20.72
C GLU A 61 -36.79 3.70 -20.60
N PRO A 62 -36.97 4.22 -19.37
CA PRO A 62 -37.57 5.54 -19.16
C PRO A 62 -36.79 6.62 -19.92
N VAL A 63 -37.51 7.48 -20.65
CA VAL A 63 -36.94 8.62 -21.38
C VAL A 63 -36.03 9.42 -20.45
N PRO A 64 -34.70 9.47 -20.70
CA PRO A 64 -33.77 10.08 -19.76
C PRO A 64 -34.08 11.56 -19.58
N SER A 65 -34.33 12.01 -18.34
CA SER A 65 -34.42 13.43 -17.99
C SER A 65 -33.23 14.22 -18.54
N GLY A 66 -33.45 15.45 -19.03
CA GLY A 66 -32.37 16.30 -19.53
C GLY A 66 -32.09 16.18 -21.02
N MET A 67 -33.13 16.09 -21.87
CA MET A 67 -32.97 15.98 -23.33
C MET A 67 -32.17 17.15 -23.92
N GLY A 68 -32.41 18.38 -23.42
CA GLY A 68 -31.66 19.57 -23.82
C GLY A 68 -30.16 19.47 -23.53
N LYS A 69 -29.79 18.97 -22.34
CA LYS A 69 -28.37 18.75 -21.97
C LYS A 69 -27.73 17.67 -22.84
N ARG A 70 -28.43 16.57 -23.12
CA ARG A 70 -27.93 15.50 -24.00
C ARG A 70 -27.71 16.00 -25.43
N LEU A 71 -28.60 16.82 -25.95
CA LEU A 71 -28.46 17.40 -27.30
C LEU A 71 -27.22 18.32 -27.36
N LEU A 72 -27.09 19.25 -26.40
CA LEU A 72 -25.95 20.16 -26.31
C LEU A 72 -24.62 19.40 -26.19
N VAL A 73 -24.57 18.39 -25.32
CA VAL A 73 -23.41 17.50 -25.15
C VAL A 73 -23.09 16.76 -26.46
N SER A 74 -24.10 16.28 -27.19
CA SER A 74 -23.87 15.61 -28.48
C SER A 74 -23.33 16.55 -29.56
N ILE A 75 -23.77 17.81 -29.56
CA ILE A 75 -23.28 18.83 -30.48
C ILE A 75 -21.83 19.19 -30.14
N TRP A 76 -21.50 19.35 -28.85
CA TRP A 76 -20.12 19.58 -28.42
C TRP A 76 -19.20 18.43 -28.81
N ASN A 77 -19.66 17.19 -28.58
CA ASN A 77 -18.90 16.01 -28.94
C ASN A 77 -18.61 15.96 -30.46
N LYS A 78 -19.64 16.16 -31.29
CA LYS A 78 -19.50 16.12 -32.76
C LYS A 78 -18.71 17.29 -33.34
N SER A 79 -18.84 18.50 -32.78
CA SER A 79 -18.26 19.71 -33.37
C SER A 79 -16.84 19.99 -32.93
N ILE A 80 -16.52 19.73 -31.65
CA ILE A 80 -15.25 20.13 -31.05
C ILE A 80 -14.50 18.87 -30.62
N PHE A 81 -15.02 18.15 -29.62
CA PHE A 81 -14.28 17.11 -28.91
C PHE A 81 -13.80 15.96 -29.81
N SER A 82 -14.64 15.44 -30.70
CA SER A 82 -14.25 14.33 -31.58
C SER A 82 -13.03 14.62 -32.47
N SER A 83 -12.82 15.90 -32.82
CA SER A 83 -11.68 16.33 -33.66
C SER A 83 -10.40 16.57 -32.87
N ILE A 84 -10.49 17.04 -31.63
CA ILE A 84 -9.32 17.43 -30.82
C ILE A 84 -9.03 16.47 -29.66
N ARG A 85 -9.84 15.43 -29.45
CA ARG A 85 -9.73 14.51 -28.30
C ARG A 85 -8.33 13.90 -28.12
N VAL A 86 -7.68 13.49 -29.22
CA VAL A 86 -6.37 12.82 -29.14
C VAL A 86 -5.31 13.82 -28.70
N GLU A 87 -5.23 14.98 -29.34
CA GLU A 87 -4.30 16.05 -28.99
C GLU A 87 -4.53 16.55 -27.55
N LEU A 88 -5.78 16.77 -27.14
CA LEU A 88 -6.10 17.16 -25.76
C LEU A 88 -5.68 16.12 -24.72
N LEU A 89 -5.81 14.83 -25.06
CA LEU A 89 -5.40 13.75 -24.17
C LEU A 89 -3.89 13.68 -24.05
N ASP A 90 -3.17 13.78 -25.17
CA ASP A 90 -1.70 13.76 -25.18
C ASP A 90 -1.13 14.94 -24.39
N GLU A 91 -1.68 16.15 -24.56
CA GLU A 91 -1.31 17.33 -23.78
C GLU A 91 -1.62 17.19 -22.29
N ALA A 92 -2.80 16.67 -21.94
CA ALA A 92 -3.17 16.42 -20.55
C ALA A 92 -2.23 15.39 -19.90
N LEU A 93 -1.85 14.34 -20.63
CA LEU A 93 -0.87 13.36 -20.16
C LEU A 93 0.55 13.95 -20.07
N GLY A 94 0.89 14.88 -20.96
CA GLY A 94 2.11 15.68 -20.90
C GLY A 94 2.20 16.49 -19.60
N LEU A 95 1.11 17.12 -19.16
CA LEU A 95 1.06 17.80 -17.86
C LEU A 95 1.31 16.85 -16.70
N VAL A 96 0.70 15.65 -16.72
CA VAL A 96 0.93 14.66 -15.67
C VAL A 96 2.39 14.24 -15.62
N ASN A 97 3.04 14.06 -16.77
CA ASN A 97 4.47 13.75 -16.83
C ASN A 97 5.34 14.89 -16.29
N LYS A 98 4.99 16.15 -16.57
CA LYS A 98 5.65 17.32 -15.97
C LYS A 98 5.49 17.35 -14.45
N GLU A 99 4.30 17.04 -13.94
CA GLU A 99 4.05 16.94 -12.50
C GLU A 99 4.86 15.81 -11.84
N ARG A 100 5.08 14.68 -12.54
CA ARG A 100 5.98 13.59 -12.06
C ARG A 100 7.44 14.03 -11.95
N CYS A 101 7.84 14.99 -12.77
CA CYS A 101 9.15 15.65 -12.72
C CYS A 101 9.22 16.81 -11.71
N ASN A 102 8.22 16.94 -10.82
CA ASN A 102 8.08 18.00 -9.82
C ASN A 102 7.83 19.41 -10.39
N GLU A 103 7.33 19.52 -11.62
CA GLU A 103 6.90 20.80 -12.17
C GLU A 103 5.49 21.17 -11.68
N LYS A 104 5.25 22.46 -11.42
CA LYS A 104 3.92 22.95 -11.04
C LYS A 104 3.00 22.97 -12.25
N ILE A 105 1.92 22.20 -12.20
CA ILE A 105 0.89 22.17 -13.25
C ILE A 105 -0.43 22.76 -12.78
N ASN A 106 -1.22 23.27 -13.71
CA ASN A 106 -2.59 23.69 -13.43
C ASN A 106 -3.53 22.48 -13.49
N SER A 107 -3.80 21.90 -12.32
CA SER A 107 -4.68 20.74 -12.15
C SER A 107 -6.08 20.92 -12.74
N SER A 108 -6.58 22.16 -12.85
CA SER A 108 -7.91 22.44 -13.40
C SER A 108 -8.02 22.07 -14.88
N GLN A 109 -6.94 22.21 -15.65
CA GLN A 109 -6.93 21.87 -17.08
C GLN A 109 -7.08 20.36 -17.28
N PHE A 110 -6.34 19.58 -16.49
CA PHE A 110 -6.44 18.12 -16.50
C PHE A 110 -7.83 17.65 -16.09
N ILE A 111 -8.39 18.22 -15.01
CA ILE A 111 -9.74 17.90 -14.52
C ILE A 111 -10.79 18.22 -15.59
N ALA A 112 -10.68 19.36 -16.29
CA ALA A 112 -11.61 19.73 -17.36
C ALA A 112 -11.58 18.73 -18.54
N VAL A 113 -10.39 18.26 -18.94
CA VAL A 113 -10.26 17.22 -19.96
C VAL A 113 -10.88 15.91 -19.46
N LYS A 114 -10.56 15.46 -18.24
CA LYS A 114 -11.17 14.28 -17.63
C LYS A 114 -12.70 14.36 -17.61
N GLU A 115 -13.25 15.46 -17.13
CA GLU A 115 -14.69 15.72 -17.07
C GLU A 115 -15.32 15.71 -18.47
N SER A 116 -14.60 16.14 -19.50
CA SER A 116 -15.06 16.04 -20.88
C SER A 116 -15.20 14.58 -21.30
N TYR A 117 -14.22 13.73 -21.02
CA TYR A 117 -14.29 12.30 -21.33
C TYR A 117 -15.41 11.57 -20.58
N VAL A 118 -15.73 11.99 -19.36
CA VAL A 118 -16.82 11.40 -18.56
C VAL A 118 -18.18 11.93 -18.99
N ASN A 119 -18.34 13.25 -19.12
CA ASN A 119 -19.65 13.88 -19.33
C ASN A 119 -20.09 13.89 -20.80
N LEU A 120 -19.17 13.75 -21.75
CA LEU A 120 -19.51 13.69 -23.18
C LEU A 120 -19.89 12.28 -23.66
N CYS A 121 -19.91 11.29 -22.76
CA CYS A 121 -20.37 9.96 -23.10
C CYS A 121 -21.88 9.97 -23.41
N LEU A 122 -22.22 9.64 -24.66
CA LEU A 122 -23.60 9.63 -25.14
C LEU A 122 -24.32 8.30 -24.86
N ASN A 123 -23.58 7.29 -24.39
CA ASN A 123 -24.14 5.97 -24.10
C ASN A 123 -25.01 6.03 -22.83
N THR A 124 -26.27 5.63 -22.95
CA THR A 124 -27.24 5.65 -21.84
C THR A 124 -27.00 4.51 -20.86
N ARG A 125 -26.38 3.41 -21.30
CA ARG A 125 -26.13 2.21 -20.48
C ARG A 125 -24.81 2.25 -19.73
N ASP A 126 -23.76 2.80 -20.35
CA ASP A 126 -22.46 2.96 -19.72
C ASP A 126 -21.89 4.36 -19.94
N LYS A 127 -22.10 5.23 -18.95
CA LYS A 127 -21.66 6.63 -18.98
C LYS A 127 -20.13 6.78 -18.87
N LEU A 128 -19.41 5.71 -18.54
CA LEU A 128 -17.95 5.74 -18.37
C LEU A 128 -17.20 5.09 -19.53
N GLN A 129 -17.89 4.50 -20.51
CA GLN A 129 -17.24 3.77 -21.60
C GLN A 129 -16.20 4.60 -22.35
N LEU A 130 -16.54 5.84 -22.74
CA LEU A 130 -15.63 6.73 -23.46
C LEU A 130 -14.37 7.07 -22.62
N TYR A 131 -14.55 7.20 -21.31
CA TYR A 131 -13.46 7.42 -20.37
C TYR A 131 -12.60 6.16 -20.20
N ILE A 132 -13.19 4.97 -20.05
CA ILE A 132 -12.45 3.71 -19.88
C ILE A 132 -11.65 3.36 -21.15
N ASP A 133 -12.28 3.43 -22.33
CA ASP A 133 -11.70 2.96 -23.58
C ASP A 133 -10.53 3.83 -24.07
N HIS A 134 -10.58 5.13 -23.78
CA HIS A 134 -9.59 6.09 -24.27
C HIS A 134 -8.77 6.72 -23.15
N PHE A 135 -9.40 7.36 -22.18
CA PHE A 135 -8.70 8.15 -21.16
C PHE A 135 -7.97 7.26 -20.15
N GLU A 136 -8.67 6.32 -19.51
CA GLU A 136 -8.09 5.40 -18.53
C GLU A 136 -6.94 4.61 -19.15
N LYS A 137 -7.17 4.04 -20.34
CA LYS A 137 -6.17 3.26 -21.06
C LYS A 137 -4.91 4.08 -21.38
N ALA A 138 -5.08 5.26 -21.99
CA ALA A 138 -3.94 6.12 -22.33
C ALA A 138 -3.19 6.61 -21.08
N TYR A 139 -3.91 6.91 -19.98
CA TYR A 139 -3.30 7.30 -18.73
C TYR A 139 -2.45 6.18 -18.13
N ILE A 140 -2.98 4.96 -18.08
CA ILE A 140 -2.27 3.78 -17.56
C ILE A 140 -1.06 3.47 -18.45
N ASP A 141 -1.20 3.50 -19.78
CA ASP A 141 -0.11 3.21 -20.72
C ASP A 141 1.00 4.27 -20.68
N SER A 142 0.65 5.55 -20.52
CA SER A 142 1.62 6.64 -20.31
C SER A 142 2.38 6.45 -19.00
N THR A 143 1.68 6.11 -17.91
CA THR A 143 2.27 5.83 -16.60
C THR A 143 3.23 4.64 -16.66
N ARG A 144 2.81 3.56 -17.33
CA ARG A 144 3.65 2.37 -17.56
C ARG A 144 4.93 2.75 -18.31
N SER A 145 4.81 3.47 -19.41
CA SER A 145 5.94 3.85 -20.27
C SER A 145 6.90 4.82 -19.58
N PHE A 146 6.41 5.67 -18.69
CA PHE A 146 7.23 6.56 -17.87
C PHE A 146 8.10 5.75 -16.89
N TYR A 147 7.50 4.89 -16.08
CA TYR A 147 8.23 4.15 -15.05
C TYR A 147 9.09 3.02 -15.63
N LEU A 148 8.72 2.39 -16.75
CA LEU A 148 9.57 1.39 -17.41
C LEU A 148 10.91 1.99 -17.86
N ARG A 149 10.91 3.23 -18.36
CA ARG A 149 12.13 3.92 -18.79
C ARG A 149 13.00 4.36 -17.61
N GLN A 150 12.37 4.73 -16.49
CA GLN A 150 13.08 5.32 -15.35
C GLN A 150 13.58 4.27 -14.34
N ALA A 151 12.80 3.22 -14.09
CA ALA A 151 13.06 2.28 -13.00
C ALA A 151 14.40 1.54 -13.13
N GLY A 152 14.71 1.04 -14.33
CA GLY A 152 15.97 0.33 -14.59
C GLY A 152 17.20 1.23 -14.40
N SER A 153 17.15 2.44 -14.96
CA SER A 153 18.23 3.43 -14.85
C SER A 153 18.45 3.86 -13.40
N TYR A 154 17.36 4.10 -12.65
CA TYR A 154 17.44 4.53 -11.25
C TYR A 154 18.08 3.46 -10.37
N LEU A 155 17.71 2.18 -10.56
CA LEU A 155 18.30 1.06 -9.82
C LEU A 155 19.81 0.94 -10.06
N LEU A 156 20.27 1.12 -11.31
CA LEU A 156 21.68 1.04 -11.67
C LEU A 156 22.51 2.18 -11.07
N GLU A 157 21.94 3.38 -10.99
CA GLU A 157 22.64 4.59 -10.55
C GLU A 157 22.69 4.72 -9.02
N HIS A 158 21.58 4.44 -8.32
CA HIS A 158 21.43 4.71 -6.89
C HIS A 158 21.52 3.46 -6.00
N GLY A 159 21.51 2.27 -6.62
CA GLY A 159 21.55 1.00 -5.91
C GLY A 159 20.19 0.54 -5.37
N ARG A 160 20.19 -0.64 -4.74
CA ARG A 160 18.98 -1.39 -4.42
C ARG A 160 18.19 -0.81 -3.24
N GLU A 161 18.88 -0.32 -2.21
CA GLU A 161 18.24 0.26 -1.03
C GLU A 161 17.48 1.55 -1.37
N GLU A 162 18.09 2.42 -2.16
CA GLU A 162 17.48 3.68 -2.57
C GLU A 162 16.35 3.45 -3.59
N TYR A 163 16.46 2.42 -4.42
CA TYR A 163 15.37 2.00 -5.31
C TYR A 163 14.10 1.60 -4.54
N ILE A 164 14.23 0.91 -3.40
CA ILE A 164 13.08 0.52 -2.57
C ILE A 164 12.33 1.77 -2.08
N LYS A 165 13.05 2.75 -1.54
CA LYS A 165 12.46 4.02 -1.11
C LYS A 165 11.81 4.74 -2.28
N TYR A 166 12.51 4.86 -3.40
CA TYR A 166 12.01 5.48 -4.62
C TYR A 166 10.71 4.83 -5.10
N ALA A 167 10.67 3.49 -5.20
CA ALA A 167 9.48 2.76 -5.64
C ALA A 167 8.30 2.96 -4.66
N TYR A 168 8.57 2.98 -3.35
CA TYR A 168 7.55 3.22 -2.33
C TYR A 168 6.99 4.65 -2.40
N THR A 169 7.86 5.66 -2.47
CA THR A 169 7.48 7.06 -2.60
C THR A 169 6.68 7.29 -3.88
N LYS A 170 7.15 6.77 -5.03
CA LYS A 170 6.45 6.94 -6.32
C LYS A 170 5.10 6.24 -6.35
N LEU A 171 4.95 5.09 -5.70
CA LEU A 171 3.66 4.42 -5.58
C LEU A 171 2.65 5.26 -4.77
N ASN A 172 3.08 5.85 -3.65
CA ASN A 172 2.23 6.73 -2.84
C ASN A 172 1.88 8.04 -3.56
N GLU A 173 2.85 8.63 -4.28
CA GLU A 173 2.59 9.80 -5.13
C GLU A 173 1.56 9.49 -6.24
N GLU A 174 1.66 8.35 -6.92
CA GLU A 174 0.67 7.94 -7.92
C GLU A 174 -0.70 7.63 -7.31
N GLU A 175 -0.77 7.09 -6.09
CA GLU A 175 -2.04 6.87 -5.38
C GLU A 175 -2.75 8.19 -5.07
N GLN A 176 -2.00 9.18 -4.56
CA GLN A 176 -2.53 10.53 -4.32
C GLN A 176 -2.96 11.20 -5.63
N ARG A 177 -2.15 11.06 -6.68
CA ARG A 177 -2.45 11.59 -8.02
C ARG A 177 -3.70 10.93 -8.62
N ALA A 178 -3.84 9.62 -8.48
CA ALA A 178 -5.01 8.87 -8.93
C ALA A 178 -6.27 9.31 -8.19
N SER A 179 -6.18 9.58 -6.88
CA SER A 179 -7.30 10.10 -6.09
C SER A 179 -7.77 11.47 -6.60
N LYS A 180 -6.84 12.30 -7.06
CA LYS A 180 -7.12 13.64 -7.59
C LYS A 180 -7.65 13.64 -9.02
N TYR A 181 -7.15 12.74 -9.87
CA TYR A 181 -7.30 12.83 -11.33
C TYR A 181 -8.08 11.68 -11.98
N LEU A 182 -8.23 10.54 -11.32
CA LEU A 182 -8.90 9.36 -11.86
C LEU A 182 -10.20 9.06 -11.10
N GLU A 183 -11.13 8.43 -11.81
CA GLU A 183 -12.33 7.88 -11.19
C GLU A 183 -11.98 6.69 -10.26
N PRO A 184 -12.74 6.45 -9.17
CA PRO A 184 -12.45 5.40 -8.19
C PRO A 184 -12.28 3.99 -8.80
N VAL A 185 -13.02 3.69 -9.87
CA VAL A 185 -12.92 2.44 -10.62
C VAL A 185 -11.56 2.23 -11.31
N SER A 186 -10.89 3.32 -11.67
CA SER A 186 -9.58 3.30 -12.35
C SER A 186 -8.41 3.32 -11.38
N GLN A 187 -8.59 3.79 -10.15
CA GLN A 187 -7.51 3.93 -9.16
C GLN A 187 -6.83 2.58 -8.86
N LYS A 188 -7.62 1.53 -8.64
CA LYS A 188 -7.08 0.16 -8.43
C LYS A 188 -6.31 -0.35 -9.65
N LYS A 189 -6.79 -0.05 -10.87
CA LYS A 189 -6.11 -0.48 -12.11
C LYS A 189 -4.78 0.24 -12.29
N LEU A 190 -4.71 1.54 -11.97
CA LEU A 190 -3.46 2.28 -11.99
C LEU A 190 -2.48 1.74 -10.93
N GLN A 191 -2.93 1.57 -9.70
CA GLN A 191 -2.10 1.03 -8.61
C GLN A 191 -1.50 -0.33 -9.02
N ASN A 192 -2.31 -1.20 -9.61
CA ASN A 192 -1.87 -2.47 -10.17
C ASN A 192 -0.80 -2.28 -11.26
N CYS A 193 -1.00 -1.37 -12.19
CA CYS A 193 -0.02 -1.07 -13.22
C CYS A 193 1.31 -0.57 -12.63
N CYS A 194 1.27 0.32 -11.64
CA CYS A 194 2.47 0.80 -10.96
C CYS A 194 3.21 -0.36 -10.26
N LEU A 195 2.50 -1.26 -9.58
CA LEU A 195 3.10 -2.45 -8.97
C LEU A 195 3.74 -3.39 -10.01
N ASP A 196 3.09 -3.58 -11.16
CA ASP A 196 3.60 -4.45 -12.23
C ASP A 196 4.86 -3.89 -12.91
N VAL A 197 5.07 -2.56 -12.87
CA VAL A 197 6.21 -1.90 -13.50
C VAL A 197 7.34 -1.62 -12.50
N LEU A 198 7.02 -1.12 -11.31
CA LEU A 198 8.00 -0.69 -10.31
C LEU A 198 8.46 -1.83 -9.39
N VAL A 199 7.59 -2.79 -9.08
CA VAL A 199 7.89 -3.78 -8.03
C VAL A 199 8.09 -5.16 -8.61
N ARG A 200 7.20 -5.62 -9.50
CA ARG A 200 7.21 -6.98 -10.03
C ARG A 200 8.53 -7.38 -10.73
N PRO A 201 9.14 -6.55 -11.60
CA PRO A 201 10.38 -6.91 -12.29
C PRO A 201 11.58 -6.98 -11.34
N PHE A 202 11.50 -6.28 -10.21
CA PHE A 202 12.58 -6.15 -9.22
C PHE A 202 12.28 -6.91 -7.93
N LYS A 203 11.27 -7.80 -7.94
CA LYS A 203 10.79 -8.53 -6.75
C LYS A 203 11.90 -9.31 -6.07
N GLU A 204 12.75 -10.01 -6.84
CA GLU A 204 13.88 -10.78 -6.32
C GLU A 204 14.94 -9.88 -5.69
N THR A 205 15.26 -8.75 -6.35
CA THR A 205 16.18 -7.74 -5.82
C THR A 205 15.66 -7.19 -4.49
N ILE A 206 14.39 -6.77 -4.43
CA ILE A 206 13.77 -6.25 -3.22
C ILE A 206 13.74 -7.32 -2.13
N SER A 207 13.38 -8.56 -2.47
CA SER A 207 13.36 -9.69 -1.52
C SER A 207 14.74 -9.95 -0.93
N SER A 208 15.81 -9.95 -1.75
CA SER A 208 17.18 -10.18 -1.30
C SER A 208 17.67 -9.12 -0.32
N GLU A 209 17.33 -7.84 -0.56
CA GLU A 209 17.68 -6.76 0.36
C GLU A 209 16.88 -6.84 1.67
N CYS A 210 15.61 -7.28 1.60
CA CYS A 210 14.75 -7.43 2.79
C CYS A 210 15.17 -8.57 3.73
N GLN A 211 16.03 -9.51 3.31
CA GLN A 211 16.46 -10.66 4.14
C GLN A 211 17.21 -10.29 5.42
N TYR A 212 17.84 -9.12 5.48
CA TYR A 212 18.65 -8.70 6.63
C TYR A 212 17.89 -7.68 7.49
N LEU A 213 17.14 -8.11 8.51
CA LEU A 213 16.14 -7.36 9.30
C LEU A 213 16.58 -6.09 10.09
N SER A 214 17.64 -5.36 9.71
CA SER A 214 18.23 -4.29 10.55
C SER A 214 17.81 -2.82 10.23
N SER A 215 17.43 -2.47 8.99
CA SER A 215 17.28 -1.05 8.53
C SER A 215 15.86 -0.60 8.16
N TYR A 216 15.59 0.72 8.27
CA TYR A 216 14.30 1.38 7.98
C TYR A 216 13.82 1.19 6.52
N SER A 217 14.76 1.17 5.57
CA SER A 217 14.52 0.85 4.15
C SER A 217 13.83 -0.49 3.92
N LYS A 218 13.91 -1.41 4.90
CA LYS A 218 13.35 -2.75 4.78
C LYS A 218 11.87 -2.79 5.16
N THR A 219 11.36 -1.89 6.00
CA THR A 219 9.90 -1.78 6.27
C THR A 219 9.15 -1.42 4.99
N GLU A 220 9.66 -0.46 4.23
CA GLU A 220 9.11 -0.06 2.93
C GLU A 220 9.20 -1.21 1.92
N GLY A 221 10.34 -1.90 1.86
CA GLY A 221 10.53 -3.07 1.01
C GLY A 221 9.55 -4.20 1.31
N HIS A 222 9.36 -4.57 2.57
CA HIS A 222 8.34 -5.55 2.95
C HIS A 222 6.93 -5.07 2.60
N ARG A 223 6.62 -3.77 2.74
CA ARG A 223 5.32 -3.22 2.35
C ARG A 223 5.08 -3.32 0.85
N LEU A 224 6.09 -3.05 0.02
CA LEU A 224 6.02 -3.25 -1.43
C LEU A 224 5.80 -4.72 -1.80
N LEU A 225 6.55 -5.64 -1.16
CA LEU A 225 6.39 -7.08 -1.36
C LEU A 225 4.98 -7.54 -0.95
N PHE A 226 4.43 -7.00 0.13
CA PHE A 226 3.07 -7.30 0.58
C PHE A 226 2.00 -6.87 -0.41
N LEU A 227 2.14 -5.69 -0.99
CA LEU A 227 1.20 -5.20 -2.00
C LEU A 227 1.19 -6.10 -3.24
N VAL A 228 2.36 -6.57 -3.69
CA VAL A 228 2.45 -7.54 -4.80
C VAL A 228 1.88 -8.91 -4.38
N ALA A 229 2.23 -9.39 -3.19
CA ALA A 229 1.79 -10.68 -2.66
C ALA A 229 0.26 -10.77 -2.50
N CYS A 230 -0.41 -9.67 -2.15
CA CYS A 230 -1.88 -9.61 -2.08
C CYS A 230 -2.57 -9.81 -3.44
N ARG A 231 -1.85 -9.60 -4.55
CA ARG A 231 -2.38 -9.78 -5.91
C ARG A 231 -2.16 -11.19 -6.45
N GLU A 232 -1.09 -11.85 -6.03
CA GLU A 232 -0.77 -13.19 -6.50
C GLU A 232 -1.55 -14.25 -5.70
N PRO A 233 -2.21 -15.21 -6.36
CA PRO A 233 -2.90 -16.28 -5.64
C PRO A 233 -1.90 -17.07 -4.80
N GLY A 234 -2.11 -17.11 -3.48
CA GLY A 234 -1.18 -17.74 -2.54
C GLY A 234 0.04 -16.89 -2.16
N GLY A 235 0.23 -15.71 -2.77
CA GLY A 235 1.37 -14.83 -2.49
C GLY A 235 1.43 -14.37 -1.03
N THR A 236 0.28 -14.02 -0.44
CA THR A 236 0.21 -13.65 0.99
C THR A 236 0.63 -14.80 1.91
N VAL A 237 0.33 -16.05 1.55
CA VAL A 237 0.72 -17.21 2.35
C VAL A 237 2.22 -17.43 2.28
N GLN A 238 2.80 -17.35 1.08
CA GLN A 238 4.25 -17.45 0.92
C GLN A 238 4.97 -16.35 1.71
N MET A 239 4.46 -15.12 1.67
CA MET A 239 5.05 -14.02 2.41
C MET A 239 4.97 -14.20 3.93
N LEU A 240 3.89 -14.79 4.44
CA LEU A 240 3.77 -15.13 5.87
C LEU A 240 4.85 -16.12 6.28
N LEU A 241 5.08 -17.17 5.49
CA LEU A 241 6.11 -18.17 5.73
C LEU A 241 7.52 -17.58 5.65
N ASP A 242 7.78 -16.75 4.63
CA ASP A 242 9.08 -16.11 4.45
C ASP A 242 9.39 -15.17 5.62
N LEU A 243 8.41 -14.37 6.06
CA LEU A 243 8.58 -13.48 7.21
C LEU A 243 8.79 -14.27 8.50
N GLU A 244 8.02 -15.33 8.73
CA GLU A 244 8.19 -16.21 9.89
C GLU A 244 9.61 -16.79 9.93
N GLN A 245 10.10 -17.28 8.79
CA GLN A 245 11.45 -17.84 8.68
C GLN A 245 12.53 -16.78 8.87
N GLN A 246 12.34 -15.56 8.35
CA GLN A 246 13.26 -14.45 8.55
C GLN A 246 13.32 -14.00 10.00
N MET A 247 12.17 -13.86 10.66
CA MET A 247 12.08 -13.55 12.09
C MET A 247 12.76 -14.63 12.92
N PHE A 248 12.56 -15.91 12.59
CA PHE A 248 13.26 -17.00 13.23
C PHE A 248 14.78 -16.90 13.08
N LYS A 249 15.29 -16.77 11.84
CA LYS A 249 16.74 -16.66 11.57
C LYS A 249 17.37 -15.44 12.24
N SER A 250 16.71 -14.28 12.19
CA SER A 250 17.21 -13.05 12.82
C SER A 250 17.17 -13.14 14.34
N GLY A 251 16.11 -13.71 14.92
CA GLY A 251 16.03 -13.94 16.36
C GLY A 251 17.14 -14.88 16.83
N HIS A 252 17.33 -16.00 16.12
CA HIS A 252 18.39 -16.97 16.41
C HIS A 252 19.78 -16.32 16.35
N LEU A 253 20.08 -15.58 15.29
CA LEU A 253 21.37 -14.88 15.13
C LEU A 253 21.61 -13.89 16.28
N HIS A 254 20.62 -13.08 16.64
CA HIS A 254 20.74 -12.14 17.76
C HIS A 254 21.01 -12.84 19.09
N ILE A 255 20.44 -14.02 19.33
CA ILE A 255 20.73 -14.77 20.55
C ILE A 255 22.13 -15.38 20.50
N MET A 256 22.56 -15.93 19.34
CA MET A 256 23.92 -16.46 19.18
C MET A 256 25.01 -15.41 19.38
N GLU A 257 24.87 -14.22 18.82
CA GLU A 257 25.84 -13.12 18.99
C GLU A 257 25.98 -12.71 20.46
N ASN A 258 24.92 -12.88 21.25
CA ASN A 258 24.88 -12.53 22.66
C ASN A 258 25.08 -13.74 23.59
N ALA A 259 25.28 -14.95 23.06
CA ALA A 259 25.35 -16.21 23.82
C ALA A 259 26.42 -16.18 24.92
N ASN A 260 27.58 -15.58 24.64
CA ASN A 260 28.67 -15.44 25.60
C ASN A 260 28.33 -14.54 26.80
N ASN A 261 27.47 -13.53 26.60
CA ASN A 261 26.99 -12.62 27.65
C ASN A 261 25.77 -13.19 28.41
N ILE A 262 24.99 -14.03 27.75
CA ILE A 262 23.77 -14.66 28.26
C ILE A 262 24.06 -15.76 29.28
N ASN A 263 25.11 -16.55 29.06
CA ASN A 263 25.49 -17.65 29.96
C ASN A 263 25.87 -17.19 31.38
N GLN A 264 26.08 -15.88 31.60
CA GLN A 264 26.48 -15.31 32.89
C GLN A 264 25.43 -14.40 33.53
N ASP A 265 24.42 -13.94 32.78
CA ASP A 265 23.45 -12.96 33.27
C ASP A 265 22.02 -13.20 32.75
N PRO A 266 21.11 -13.75 33.57
CA PRO A 266 19.73 -14.02 33.18
C PRO A 266 18.94 -12.72 32.93
N GLU A 267 19.33 -11.57 33.49
CA GLU A 267 18.67 -10.29 33.20
C GLU A 267 18.90 -9.87 31.74
N LYS A 268 20.13 -9.99 31.24
CA LYS A 268 20.45 -9.67 29.84
C LYS A 268 19.72 -10.59 28.87
N PHE A 269 19.56 -11.86 29.24
CA PHE A 269 18.82 -12.84 28.45
C PHE A 269 17.34 -12.46 28.30
N VAL A 270 16.65 -12.20 29.41
CA VAL A 270 15.24 -11.79 29.38
C VAL A 270 15.07 -10.49 28.60
N ASN A 271 15.94 -9.50 28.82
CA ASN A 271 15.89 -8.23 28.10
C ASN A 271 16.11 -8.39 26.60
N LEU A 272 16.98 -9.32 26.18
CA LEU A 272 17.20 -9.61 24.77
C LEU A 272 15.96 -10.24 24.13
N LEU A 273 15.31 -11.21 24.80
CA LEU A 273 14.07 -11.82 24.29
C LEU A 273 12.93 -10.80 24.17
N VAL A 274 12.77 -9.94 25.18
CA VAL A 274 11.81 -8.83 25.17
C VAL A 274 12.12 -7.86 24.02
N PHE A 275 13.39 -7.51 23.83
CA PHE A 275 13.84 -6.66 22.73
C PHE A 275 13.50 -7.26 21.36
N ILE A 276 13.81 -8.55 21.14
CA ILE A 276 13.49 -9.26 19.90
C ILE A 276 11.97 -9.25 19.65
N PHE A 277 11.16 -9.55 20.68
CA PHE A 277 9.71 -9.56 20.56
C PHE A 277 9.15 -8.18 20.19
N HIS A 278 9.59 -7.11 20.86
CA HIS A 278 9.15 -5.76 20.56
C HIS A 278 9.61 -5.32 19.17
N ARG A 279 10.82 -5.66 18.77
CA ARG A 279 11.34 -5.34 17.44
C ARG A 279 10.52 -6.01 16.32
N PHE A 280 10.19 -7.30 16.46
CA PHE A 280 9.31 -7.96 15.49
C PHE A 280 7.88 -7.42 15.53
N SER A 281 7.37 -7.05 16.71
CA SER A 281 6.06 -6.43 16.86
C SER A 281 5.99 -5.06 16.17
N GLN A 282 7.02 -4.24 16.34
CA GLN A 282 7.16 -2.95 15.67
C GLN A 282 7.20 -3.13 14.15
N LEU A 283 8.02 -4.06 13.65
CA LEU A 283 8.09 -4.39 12.22
C LEU A 283 6.72 -4.77 11.67
N VAL A 284 5.97 -5.63 12.37
CA VAL A 284 4.65 -6.06 11.91
C VAL A 284 3.65 -4.90 11.90
N ASN A 285 3.69 -4.06 12.93
CA ASN A 285 2.80 -2.90 13.04
C ASN A 285 3.09 -1.84 11.97
N GLU A 286 4.36 -1.51 11.74
CA GLU A 286 4.76 -0.51 10.76
C GLU A 286 4.55 -1.00 9.32
N THR A 287 4.89 -2.25 9.03
CA THR A 287 4.83 -2.79 7.66
C THR A 287 3.41 -3.18 7.26
N PHE A 288 2.71 -3.91 8.13
CA PHE A 288 1.44 -4.58 7.82
C PHE A 288 0.25 -3.96 8.56
N ASN A 289 0.40 -2.78 9.17
CA ASN A 289 -0.63 -2.11 9.96
C ASN A 289 -1.25 -3.01 11.06
N GLY A 290 -0.44 -3.88 11.67
CA GLY A 290 -0.91 -4.78 12.74
C GLY A 290 -1.84 -5.89 12.26
N ASN A 291 -1.71 -6.33 11.00
CA ASN A 291 -2.53 -7.40 10.46
C ASN A 291 -2.44 -8.69 11.32
N PRO A 292 -3.58 -9.27 11.74
CA PRO A 292 -3.61 -10.38 12.69
C PRO A 292 -2.90 -11.64 12.18
N ARG A 293 -2.84 -11.86 10.86
CA ARG A 293 -2.13 -13.01 10.28
C ARG A 293 -0.62 -12.90 10.47
N PHE A 294 -0.07 -11.69 10.32
CA PHE A 294 1.35 -11.43 10.52
C PHE A 294 1.74 -11.39 12.00
N LEU A 295 0.81 -10.98 12.88
CA LEU A 295 0.99 -11.12 14.33
C LEU A 295 1.04 -12.59 14.77
N ALA A 296 0.21 -13.45 14.17
CA ALA A 296 0.25 -14.89 14.40
C ALA A 296 1.57 -15.52 13.89
N ALA A 297 2.04 -15.11 12.71
CA ALA A 297 3.34 -15.55 12.18
C ALA A 297 4.51 -15.11 13.08
N ARG A 298 4.49 -13.88 13.61
CA ARG A 298 5.44 -13.41 14.63
C ARG A 298 5.40 -14.30 15.88
N ASP A 299 4.20 -14.59 16.39
CA ASP A 299 4.02 -15.41 17.59
C ASP A 299 4.61 -16.82 17.39
N GLU A 300 4.39 -17.42 16.23
CA GLU A 300 4.95 -18.74 15.89
C GLU A 300 6.47 -18.69 15.70
N ALA A 301 7.00 -17.67 15.00
CA ALA A 301 8.43 -17.46 14.86
C ALA A 301 9.12 -17.27 16.22
N PHE A 302 8.56 -16.42 17.09
CA PHE A 302 9.10 -16.16 18.42
C PHE A 302 9.05 -17.40 19.31
N LYS A 303 7.95 -18.17 19.23
CA LYS A 303 7.85 -19.48 19.89
C LYS A 303 8.96 -20.42 19.42
N LYS A 304 9.25 -20.48 18.12
CA LYS A 304 10.36 -21.30 17.60
C LYS A 304 11.71 -20.81 18.13
N VAL A 305 11.97 -19.50 18.14
CA VAL A 305 13.23 -18.91 18.65
C VAL A 305 13.45 -19.21 20.14
N VAL A 306 12.42 -19.07 20.98
CA VAL A 306 12.53 -19.28 22.44
C VAL A 306 12.74 -20.75 22.79
N ASN A 307 12.14 -21.66 22.03
CA ASN A 307 12.23 -23.10 22.27
C ASN A 307 13.31 -23.79 21.41
N ASP A 308 14.11 -23.03 20.67
CA ASP A 308 15.17 -23.61 19.85
C ASP A 308 16.33 -24.10 20.73
N ILE A 309 16.69 -25.35 20.52
CA ILE A 309 17.66 -26.09 21.34
C ILE A 309 19.09 -25.71 20.95
N ASP A 310 19.32 -25.35 19.67
CA ASP A 310 20.64 -25.05 19.11
C ASP A 310 21.26 -23.75 19.65
N VAL A 311 20.43 -22.85 20.20
CA VAL A 311 20.88 -21.62 20.87
C VAL A 311 21.70 -21.91 22.14
N PHE A 312 21.48 -23.07 22.78
CA PHE A 312 22.01 -23.40 24.10
C PHE A 312 23.07 -24.50 24.11
N THR A 313 23.41 -25.07 22.95
CA THR A 313 24.38 -26.18 22.82
C THR A 313 25.83 -25.74 22.66
N LEU A 314 26.17 -24.46 22.79
CA LEU A 314 27.57 -24.01 22.82
C LEU A 314 28.28 -24.45 24.12
N ASP A 315 29.01 -25.55 23.98
CA ASP A 315 30.20 -26.03 24.69
C ASP A 315 30.11 -26.26 26.21
N ILE A 316 29.77 -27.49 26.59
CA ILE A 316 30.35 -28.11 27.79
C ILE A 316 31.33 -29.19 27.28
N PRO A 317 32.67 -29.02 27.40
CA PRO A 317 33.56 -30.15 27.31
C PRO A 317 33.19 -31.09 28.45
N SER A 318 32.68 -32.28 28.13
CA SER A 318 32.43 -33.33 29.10
C SER A 318 33.69 -33.65 29.87
N SER A 319 33.88 -33.00 31.02
CA SER A 319 34.84 -33.43 32.03
C SER A 319 34.08 -33.95 33.23
N ARG A 320 33.95 -35.29 33.21
CA ARG A 320 33.80 -36.19 34.35
C ARG A 320 32.44 -36.18 35.06
N GLY A 321 31.64 -37.18 34.69
CA GLY A 321 30.94 -38.02 35.66
C GLY A 321 29.71 -37.42 36.33
N ALA A 322 28.73 -36.97 35.55
CA ALA A 322 27.36 -36.84 36.05
C ALA A 322 26.36 -37.08 34.91
N THR A 323 25.41 -37.96 35.20
CA THR A 323 24.18 -38.30 34.46
C THR A 323 23.77 -37.32 33.38
N THR A 324 23.60 -37.83 32.16
CA THR A 324 22.89 -37.29 30.99
C THR A 324 21.90 -36.17 31.35
N ARG A 325 22.36 -34.91 31.45
CA ARG A 325 21.46 -33.75 31.44
C ARG A 325 21.13 -33.49 29.99
N LEU A 326 19.93 -33.89 29.59
CA LEU A 326 19.37 -33.59 28.29
C LEU A 326 19.57 -32.09 27.99
N PRO A 327 20.04 -31.73 26.78
CA PRO A 327 20.30 -30.33 26.38
C PRO A 327 19.02 -29.48 26.22
N GLU A 328 17.92 -29.82 26.89
CA GLU A 328 16.57 -29.31 26.55
C GLU A 328 16.15 -28.00 27.24
N LEU A 329 16.83 -27.47 28.28
CA LEU A 329 16.10 -26.59 29.24
C LEU A 329 16.85 -25.38 29.83
N ARG A 330 17.83 -24.77 29.15
CA ARG A 330 18.47 -23.55 29.69
C ARG A 330 17.55 -22.32 29.74
N CYS A 331 16.61 -22.16 28.80
CA CYS A 331 15.70 -21.00 28.80
C CYS A 331 14.75 -20.98 30.02
N PRO A 332 14.08 -22.09 30.39
CA PRO A 332 13.27 -22.18 31.61
C PRO A 332 14.07 -21.94 32.91
N GLU A 333 15.30 -22.45 33.00
CA GLU A 333 16.18 -22.27 34.16
C GLU A 333 16.61 -20.79 34.34
N LEU A 334 17.06 -20.14 33.26
CA LEU A 334 17.46 -18.73 33.29
C LEU A 334 16.29 -17.80 33.62
N LEU A 335 15.08 -18.13 33.17
CA LEU A 335 13.87 -17.38 33.53
C LEU A 335 13.48 -17.57 34.99
N ALA A 336 13.55 -18.80 35.53
CA ALA A 336 13.31 -19.05 36.95
C ALA A 336 14.31 -18.26 37.83
N ASP A 337 15.60 -18.30 37.49
CA ASP A 337 16.65 -17.50 38.13
C ASP A 337 16.38 -15.98 38.05
N TYR A 338 15.83 -15.51 36.93
CA TYR A 338 15.45 -14.10 36.75
C TYR A 338 14.28 -13.71 37.67
N PHE A 339 13.22 -14.52 37.72
CA PHE A 339 12.10 -14.32 38.64
C PHE A 339 12.57 -14.33 40.09
N ASP A 340 13.46 -15.26 40.47
CA ASP A 340 14.04 -15.30 41.81
C ASP A 340 14.84 -14.04 42.14
N LYS A 341 15.65 -13.53 41.20
CA LYS A 341 16.41 -12.28 41.36
C LYS A 341 15.52 -11.04 41.47
N LEU A 342 14.37 -11.02 40.78
CA LEU A 342 13.38 -9.93 40.84
C LEU A 342 12.54 -9.97 42.13
N LEU A 343 12.08 -11.15 42.54
CA LEU A 343 11.13 -11.32 43.64
C LEU A 343 11.83 -11.39 45.01
N ARG A 344 13.02 -12.00 45.12
CA ARG A 344 13.77 -12.08 46.39
C ARG A 344 14.44 -10.75 46.71
N LYS A 345 14.86 -10.55 47.98
CA LYS A 345 15.56 -9.34 48.47
C LYS A 345 17.01 -9.24 47.93
N THR A 346 17.18 -9.45 46.63
CA THR A 346 18.44 -9.42 45.90
C THR A 346 18.89 -7.99 45.62
N ARG A 347 20.18 -7.78 45.30
CA ARG A 347 20.72 -6.45 44.97
C ARG A 347 19.99 -5.78 43.80
N LEU A 348 19.43 -6.58 42.88
CA LEU A 348 18.60 -6.14 41.76
C LEU A 348 17.28 -5.49 42.22
N ARG A 349 16.49 -6.19 43.04
CA ARG A 349 15.26 -5.65 43.65
C ARG A 349 15.50 -4.35 44.44
N LYS A 350 16.67 -4.19 45.06
CA LYS A 350 17.03 -2.97 45.81
C LYS A 350 17.36 -1.77 44.93
N ARG A 351 17.60 -1.96 43.62
CA ARG A 351 17.94 -0.90 42.65
C ARG A 351 16.75 -0.44 41.81
N LEU A 352 15.67 -1.21 41.79
CA LEU A 352 14.48 -0.96 40.97
C LEU A 352 13.33 -0.43 41.84
N THR A 353 12.53 0.46 41.27
CA THR A 353 11.27 0.92 41.87
C THR A 353 10.17 -0.14 41.75
N SER A 354 9.08 0.00 42.52
CA SER A 354 7.94 -0.94 42.45
C SER A 354 7.35 -1.01 41.04
N ASP A 355 7.25 0.13 40.35
CA ASP A 355 6.69 0.20 38.99
C ASP A 355 7.59 -0.46 37.95
N GLU A 356 8.91 -0.31 38.09
CA GLU A 356 9.89 -0.98 37.22
C GLU A 356 9.88 -2.50 37.42
N ILE A 357 9.73 -2.97 38.67
CA ILE A 357 9.60 -4.39 38.97
C ILE A 357 8.34 -4.97 38.30
N ASP A 358 7.20 -4.28 38.41
CA ASP A 358 5.94 -4.69 37.78
C ASP A 358 6.04 -4.71 36.25
N SER A 359 6.74 -3.74 35.65
CA SER A 359 6.98 -3.72 34.21
C SER A 359 7.83 -4.92 33.76
N ARG A 360 8.94 -5.19 34.46
CA ARG A 360 9.83 -6.33 34.14
C ARG A 360 9.13 -7.67 34.35
N LEU A 361 8.25 -7.77 35.35
CA LEU A 361 7.40 -8.94 35.56
C LEU A 361 6.42 -9.15 34.41
N LYS A 362 5.77 -8.08 33.91
CA LYS A 362 4.90 -8.17 32.73
C LYS A 362 5.66 -8.65 31.50
N ASP A 363 6.87 -8.16 31.29
CA ASP A 363 7.74 -8.56 30.18
C ASP A 363 8.20 -10.03 30.29
N ALA A 364 8.52 -10.49 31.50
CA ALA A 364 8.86 -11.89 31.74
C ALA A 364 7.63 -12.82 31.58
N LEU A 365 6.44 -12.37 32.01
CA LEU A 365 5.18 -13.09 31.79
C LEU A 365 4.81 -13.19 30.31
N LEU A 366 5.16 -12.16 29.51
CA LEU A 366 5.00 -12.20 28.06
C LEU A 366 5.82 -13.34 27.46
N ILE A 367 7.09 -13.50 27.86
CA ILE A 367 7.94 -14.61 27.38
C ILE A 367 7.37 -15.96 27.83
N LEU A 368 6.90 -16.06 29.08
CA LEU A 368 6.31 -17.29 29.65
C LEU A 368 5.18 -17.84 28.77
N LYS A 369 4.42 -16.97 28.08
CA LYS A 369 3.36 -17.39 27.16
C LYS A 369 3.85 -18.32 26.04
N TYR A 370 5.10 -18.13 25.58
CA TYR A 370 5.66 -18.79 24.40
C TYR A 370 6.57 -19.98 24.72
N ILE A 371 6.81 -20.29 25.99
CA ILE A 371 7.59 -21.46 26.42
C ILE A 371 6.71 -22.71 26.41
N GLN A 372 7.21 -23.79 25.82
CA GLN A 372 6.49 -25.07 25.76
C GLN A 372 6.58 -25.85 27.08
N ASN A 373 7.75 -25.87 27.72
CA ASN A 373 8.01 -26.64 28.95
C ASN A 373 7.73 -25.84 30.23
N LYS A 374 6.49 -25.38 30.40
CA LYS A 374 6.10 -24.59 31.59
C LYS A 374 6.21 -25.39 32.89
N ASP A 375 5.95 -26.69 32.84
CA ASP A 375 5.98 -27.58 34.01
C ASP A 375 7.39 -27.67 34.63
N VAL A 376 8.43 -27.58 33.80
CA VAL A 376 9.83 -27.50 34.28
C VAL A 376 10.06 -26.17 35.01
N LEU A 377 9.57 -25.06 34.46
CA LEU A 377 9.72 -23.75 35.08
C LEU A 377 8.95 -23.66 36.39
N TYR A 378 7.72 -24.18 36.46
CA TYR A 378 6.94 -24.27 37.69
C TYR A 378 7.53 -25.22 38.73
N GLY A 379 8.30 -26.22 38.31
CA GLY A 379 9.06 -27.07 39.23
C GLY A 379 10.36 -26.44 39.76
N LEU A 380 10.86 -25.39 39.09
CA LEU A 380 12.09 -24.67 39.46
C LEU A 380 11.82 -23.41 40.32
N LEU A 381 10.64 -22.79 40.17
CA LEU A 381 10.12 -21.72 41.03
C LEU A 381 9.59 -22.28 42.36
#